data_AF-A0A9E1NNN9-F1
#
_entry.id   AF-A0A9E1NNN9-F1
#
_cell.length_a   1.000
_cell.length_b   1.000
_cell.length_c   1.000
_cell.angle_alpha   90.00
_cell.angle_beta   90.00
_cell.angle_gamma   90.00
#
_symmetry.space_group_name_H-M   'P 1'
#
loop_
_entity.id
_entity.type
_entity.pdbx_description
1 polymer ?
#
loop_
_entity_poly.entity_id
_entity_poly.type
_entity_poly.pdbx_seq_one_letter_code
_entity_poly.pdbx_strand_id
1 'polypeptide(L)'
;MKPINRSLGITLGVIGLFIGIFFYSYDYIPANGYKPAVLLKRNGDPLSLRIKKEPVVVLSGWGTPEGFNKDYDDYLFWRTSGGERVTKPNQACTQWHVGSFPFQVEISRLPFAIGRKVEGMERLWDSVGAYKISEDGQSFFPIVNNKVGDFPYAGGDAPILYKEDLDGIDIIAMKDYVSSRSADSGGAPLIRYTPDPRNGIDYLDGIFLIKKPNGINDYYEIDKAYKARVAGMMGWSLDKEVHFPPYDKVEAPQDPFIENYINEYFDNQIRVTEGYYSNVPGKTKHLKDTMPRLGRNGYRDIVLAKPITDHNIYANNFWDLHLSSQSLCRAGFDVDDFNISQVRMYGRTPEYNLMMHKNLKRHLNHIEPGKEVAVIYTTFGLPWPGANPVGPMSNAAPFIQEVFHENAYL
;
A
#
# COMPACT_ATOMS: atom_id res chain seq x y z
N MET A 1 54.91 7.95 -7.60
CA MET A 1 53.67 7.25 -8.00
C MET A 1 53.39 6.15 -6.99
N LYS A 2 52.27 6.22 -6.24
CA LYS A 2 51.88 5.12 -5.34
C LYS A 2 51.55 3.88 -6.18
N PRO A 3 51.96 2.67 -5.78
CA PRO A 3 51.64 1.46 -6.53
C PRO A 3 50.13 1.26 -6.53
N ILE A 4 49.52 1.26 -7.72
CA ILE A 4 48.13 0.85 -7.89
C ILE A 4 48.06 -0.60 -7.41
N ASN A 5 47.19 -0.84 -6.42
CA ASN A 5 47.06 -2.13 -5.75
C ASN A 5 46.58 -3.18 -6.77
N ARG A 6 47.50 -4.00 -7.29
CA ARG A 6 47.23 -4.97 -8.38
C ARG A 6 46.08 -5.93 -8.04
N SER A 7 45.85 -6.22 -6.75
CA SER A 7 44.72 -7.04 -6.31
C SER A 7 43.37 -6.38 -6.59
N LEU A 8 43.26 -5.06 -6.38
CA LEU A 8 42.03 -4.30 -6.64
C LEU A 8 41.70 -4.28 -8.13
N GLY A 9 42.70 -4.17 -9.00
CA GLY A 9 42.52 -4.23 -10.46
C GLY A 9 42.04 -5.60 -10.94
N ILE A 10 42.55 -6.70 -10.37
CA ILE A 10 42.12 -8.06 -10.69
C ILE A 10 40.70 -8.32 -10.17
N THR A 11 40.38 -7.91 -8.94
CA THR A 11 39.04 -8.03 -8.36
C THR A 11 38.00 -7.28 -9.18
N LEU A 12 38.29 -6.03 -9.57
CA LEU A 12 37.40 -5.24 -10.44
C LEU A 12 37.26 -5.86 -11.84
N GLY A 13 38.34 -6.43 -12.39
CA GLY A 13 38.30 -7.15 -13.67
C GLY A 13 37.42 -8.40 -13.63
N VAL A 14 37.51 -9.20 -12.56
CA VAL A 14 36.67 -10.40 -12.38
C VAL A 14 35.21 -10.02 -12.16
N ILE A 15 34.94 -8.99 -11.34
CA ILE A 15 33.57 -8.47 -11.13
C ILE A 15 33.00 -7.96 -12.46
N GLY A 16 33.78 -7.18 -13.21
CA GLY A 16 33.38 -6.66 -14.52
C GLY A 16 33.09 -7.77 -15.53
N LEU A 17 33.93 -8.81 -15.58
CA LEU A 17 33.71 -9.99 -16.42
C LEU A 17 32.43 -10.73 -16.03
N PHE A 18 32.22 -10.96 -14.72
CA PHE A 18 31.02 -11.63 -14.22
C PHE A 18 29.75 -10.83 -14.56
N ILE A 19 29.76 -9.53 -14.32
CA ILE A 19 28.66 -8.61 -14.68
C ILE A 19 28.42 -8.64 -16.19
N GLY A 20 29.49 -8.57 -16.99
CA GLY A 20 29.41 -8.64 -18.45
C GLY A 20 28.77 -9.94 -18.94
N ILE A 21 29.21 -11.08 -18.41
CA ILE A 21 28.63 -12.40 -18.75
C ILE A 21 27.18 -12.49 -18.28
N PHE A 22 26.86 -11.96 -17.10
CA PHE A 22 25.50 -11.95 -16.57
C PHE A 22 24.55 -11.17 -17.48
N PHE A 23 24.84 -9.91 -17.79
CA PHE A 23 24.00 -9.10 -18.67
C PHE A 23 24.05 -9.55 -20.15
N TYR A 24 25.10 -10.26 -20.56
CA TYR A 24 25.11 -10.94 -21.85
C TYR A 24 24.13 -12.13 -21.88
N SER A 25 24.01 -12.87 -20.78
CA SER A 25 23.24 -14.12 -20.71
C SER A 25 21.79 -13.94 -20.27
N TYR A 26 21.47 -12.80 -19.62
CA TYR A 26 20.17 -12.56 -19.01
C TYR A 26 19.65 -11.15 -19.34
N ASP A 27 18.35 -11.08 -19.57
CA ASP A 27 17.63 -9.82 -19.62
C ASP A 27 17.14 -9.49 -18.22
N TYR A 28 17.61 -8.37 -17.68
CA TYR A 28 17.28 -7.91 -16.34
C TYR A 28 16.54 -6.57 -16.40
N ILE A 29 15.32 -6.57 -15.86
CA ILE A 29 14.55 -5.37 -15.61
C ILE A 29 14.50 -5.21 -14.08
N PRO A 30 15.04 -4.12 -13.53
CA PRO A 30 15.02 -3.92 -12.09
C PRO A 30 13.59 -3.81 -11.57
N ALA A 31 13.40 -4.16 -10.31
CA ALA A 31 12.17 -3.83 -9.62
C ALA A 31 12.01 -2.31 -9.61
N ASN A 32 10.79 -1.84 -9.76
CA ASN A 32 10.40 -0.51 -9.31
C ASN A 32 9.38 -0.70 -8.18
N GLY A 33 9.03 0.35 -7.44
CA GLY A 33 8.19 0.24 -6.23
C GLY A 33 6.82 -0.46 -6.41
N TYR A 34 6.47 -0.92 -7.61
CA TYR A 34 5.19 -1.51 -7.99
C TYR A 34 5.26 -2.71 -8.94
N LYS A 35 6.40 -2.99 -9.60
CA LYS A 35 6.63 -4.19 -10.43
C LYS A 35 7.84 -4.95 -9.91
N PRO A 36 7.74 -6.29 -9.86
CA PRO A 36 8.89 -7.09 -9.46
C PRO A 36 10.04 -6.90 -10.43
N ALA A 37 11.25 -7.11 -9.93
CA ALA A 37 12.38 -7.33 -10.82
C ALA A 37 12.05 -8.52 -11.74
N VAL A 38 12.39 -8.40 -13.02
CA VAL A 38 12.26 -9.45 -14.02
C VAL A 38 13.65 -9.88 -14.42
N LEU A 39 13.89 -11.18 -14.44
CA LEU A 39 15.20 -11.75 -14.78
C LEU A 39 14.96 -12.98 -15.64
N LEU A 40 15.14 -12.82 -16.94
CA LEU A 40 14.88 -13.83 -17.94
C LEU A 40 16.17 -14.31 -18.57
N LYS A 41 16.21 -15.59 -18.95
CA LYS A 41 17.19 -16.14 -19.88
C LYS A 41 16.91 -15.61 -21.29
N ARG A 42 17.89 -15.73 -22.19
CA ARG A 42 17.75 -15.32 -23.60
C ARG A 42 16.61 -15.97 -24.37
N ASN A 43 16.15 -17.15 -23.94
CA ASN A 43 15.01 -17.84 -24.53
C ASN A 43 13.65 -17.34 -23.99
N GLY A 44 13.64 -16.34 -23.10
CA GLY A 44 12.43 -15.77 -22.50
C GLY A 44 12.03 -16.43 -21.17
N ASP A 45 12.63 -17.55 -20.80
CA ASP A 45 12.29 -18.26 -19.57
C ASP A 45 12.78 -17.50 -18.32
N PRO A 46 12.03 -17.50 -17.22
CA PRO A 46 12.50 -16.92 -15.97
C PRO A 46 13.70 -17.70 -15.43
N LEU A 47 14.66 -16.97 -14.84
CA LEU A 47 15.72 -17.63 -14.09
C LEU A 47 15.10 -18.37 -12.89
N SER A 48 15.37 -19.67 -12.78
CA SER A 48 15.06 -20.45 -11.59
C SER A 48 16.24 -21.35 -11.26
N LEU A 49 16.61 -21.37 -9.98
CA LEU A 49 17.49 -22.38 -9.40
C LEU A 49 16.76 -23.73 -9.37
N ARG A 50 17.51 -24.77 -8.98
CA ARG A 50 17.00 -26.13 -8.81
C ARG A 50 15.75 -26.13 -7.92
N ILE A 51 14.70 -26.80 -8.39
CA ILE A 51 13.45 -26.94 -7.64
C ILE A 51 13.74 -27.59 -6.29
N LYS A 52 13.22 -26.95 -5.24
CA LYS A 52 13.31 -27.37 -3.86
C LYS A 52 12.08 -28.19 -3.48
N LYS A 53 12.28 -29.15 -2.58
CA LYS A 53 11.19 -29.98 -2.05
C LYS A 53 10.61 -29.39 -0.76
N GLU A 54 11.38 -28.54 -0.08
CA GLU A 54 10.95 -27.91 1.16
C GLU A 54 9.90 -26.82 0.86
N PRO A 55 8.76 -26.80 1.56
CA PRO A 55 7.80 -25.71 1.42
C PRO A 55 8.33 -24.43 2.05
N VAL A 56 7.79 -23.30 1.60
CA VAL A 56 8.05 -22.00 2.19
C VAL A 56 6.76 -21.35 2.68
N VAL A 57 6.79 -20.87 3.92
CA VAL A 57 5.74 -20.07 4.53
C VAL A 57 6.07 -18.60 4.30
N VAL A 58 5.15 -17.88 3.68
CA VAL A 58 5.20 -16.42 3.53
C VAL A 58 4.21 -15.83 4.50
N LEU A 59 4.71 -15.06 5.48
CA LEU A 59 3.83 -14.26 6.32
C LEU A 59 3.37 -13.03 5.53
N SER A 60 2.07 -12.97 5.27
CA SER A 60 1.41 -11.91 4.51
C SER A 60 0.53 -11.07 5.43
N GLY A 61 0.45 -9.76 5.19
CA GLY A 61 -0.30 -8.85 6.06
C GLY A 61 -0.17 -7.39 5.66
N TRP A 62 -0.66 -6.51 6.54
CA TRP A 62 -0.40 -5.09 6.42
C TRP A 62 0.97 -4.78 7.01
N GLY A 63 1.91 -4.26 6.24
CA GLY A 63 3.21 -3.80 6.75
C GLY A 63 3.13 -2.39 7.35
N THR A 64 2.07 -2.10 8.09
CA THR A 64 1.74 -0.76 8.61
C THR A 64 2.77 -0.34 9.67
N PRO A 65 3.41 0.83 9.54
CA PRO A 65 4.32 1.33 10.56
C PRO A 65 3.58 1.86 11.79
N GLU A 66 4.28 1.94 12.93
CA GLU A 66 3.82 2.73 14.07
C GLU A 66 4.14 4.21 13.81
N GLY A 67 3.09 5.02 13.66
CA GLY A 67 3.21 6.43 13.30
C GLY A 67 2.88 6.74 11.85
N PHE A 68 3.01 8.00 11.46
CA PHE A 68 2.80 8.43 10.08
C PHE A 68 4.06 8.22 9.24
N ASN A 69 3.99 7.37 8.22
CA ASN A 69 5.04 7.24 7.21
C ASN A 69 4.50 7.70 5.85
N LYS A 70 5.14 8.73 5.28
CA LYS A 70 4.73 9.28 3.99
C LYS A 70 4.80 8.24 2.87
N ASP A 71 5.88 7.48 2.77
CA ASP A 71 6.08 6.52 1.66
C ASP A 71 5.04 5.39 1.70
N TYR A 72 4.69 4.91 2.90
CA TYR A 72 3.62 3.95 3.11
C TYR A 72 2.26 4.53 2.71
N ASP A 73 1.97 5.78 3.10
CA ASP A 73 0.71 6.45 2.80
C ASP A 73 0.59 6.78 1.29
N ASP A 74 1.69 7.14 0.63
CA ASP A 74 1.78 7.31 -0.83
C ASP A 74 1.53 5.98 -1.54
N TYR A 75 2.13 4.89 -1.02
CA TYR A 75 1.90 3.55 -1.52
C TYR A 75 0.46 3.09 -1.33
N LEU A 76 -0.13 3.37 -0.17
CA LEU A 76 -1.52 3.06 0.09
C LEU A 76 -2.44 3.81 -0.89
N PHE A 77 -2.24 5.12 -1.08
CA PHE A 77 -2.99 5.87 -2.09
C PHE A 77 -2.83 5.28 -3.48
N TRP A 78 -1.58 5.12 -3.96
CA TRP A 78 -1.31 4.59 -5.29
C TRP A 78 -2.01 3.25 -5.47
N ARG A 79 -1.83 2.34 -4.51
CA ARG A 79 -2.43 1.01 -4.56
C ARG A 79 -3.95 1.09 -4.58
N THR A 80 -4.58 1.78 -3.63
CA THR A 80 -6.04 1.72 -3.44
C THR A 80 -6.84 2.61 -4.39
N SER A 81 -6.23 3.65 -4.93
CA SER A 81 -6.91 4.68 -5.73
C SER A 81 -6.33 4.76 -7.15
N GLY A 82 -5.00 4.63 -7.27
CA GLY A 82 -4.26 4.80 -8.52
C GLY A 82 -3.88 3.52 -9.27
N GLY A 83 -4.03 2.33 -8.66
CA GLY A 83 -3.38 1.03 -9.01
C GLY A 83 -3.21 0.69 -10.50
N GLU A 84 -2.34 -0.26 -10.84
CA GLU A 84 -1.90 -0.43 -12.23
C GLU A 84 -3.05 -0.64 -13.22
N ARG A 85 -3.17 0.26 -14.20
CA ARG A 85 -4.18 0.21 -15.25
C ARG A 85 -3.76 -0.74 -16.36
N VAL A 86 -4.74 -1.42 -16.94
CA VAL A 86 -4.59 -2.12 -18.21
C VAL A 86 -4.63 -1.11 -19.36
N THR A 87 -3.54 -1.01 -20.11
CA THR A 87 -3.39 -0.04 -21.22
C THR A 87 -3.70 -0.62 -22.58
N LYS A 88 -3.88 -1.95 -22.69
CA LYS A 88 -4.25 -2.65 -23.92
C LYS A 88 -5.17 -3.86 -23.64
N PRO A 89 -6.10 -4.24 -24.55
CA PRO A 89 -7.10 -5.29 -24.31
C PRO A 89 -6.56 -6.64 -23.84
N ASN A 90 -5.37 -7.04 -24.31
CA ASN A 90 -4.75 -8.35 -24.03
C ASN A 90 -3.42 -8.17 -23.28
N GLN A 91 -3.36 -7.27 -22.30
CA GLN A 91 -2.18 -7.12 -21.47
C GLN A 91 -1.95 -8.41 -20.67
N ALA A 92 -0.74 -8.98 -20.74
CA ALA A 92 -0.43 -10.21 -20.00
C ALA A 92 -0.48 -9.97 -18.49
N CYS A 93 -0.81 -11.03 -17.73
CA CYS A 93 -0.83 -11.03 -16.26
C CYS A 93 -1.84 -10.04 -15.64
N THR A 94 -2.92 -9.70 -16.36
CA THR A 94 -4.01 -8.83 -15.87
C THR A 94 -5.33 -9.57 -15.70
N GLN A 95 -5.35 -10.90 -15.77
CA GLN A 95 -6.55 -11.71 -15.54
C GLN A 95 -7.13 -11.57 -14.13
N TRP A 96 -6.31 -11.14 -13.16
CA TRP A 96 -6.74 -10.84 -11.79
C TRP A 96 -7.09 -9.37 -11.54
N HIS A 97 -7.02 -8.53 -12.57
CA HIS A 97 -7.44 -7.13 -12.48
C HIS A 97 -8.96 -7.02 -12.54
N VAL A 98 -9.49 -6.05 -11.80
CA VAL A 98 -10.94 -5.79 -11.70
C VAL A 98 -11.42 -4.87 -12.83
N GLY A 99 -12.68 -5.04 -13.23
CA GLY A 99 -13.30 -4.33 -14.33
C GLY A 99 -12.94 -4.91 -15.71
N SER A 100 -13.31 -4.18 -16.76
CA SER A 100 -13.05 -4.55 -18.16
C SER A 100 -12.34 -3.42 -18.90
N PHE A 101 -11.47 -3.76 -19.84
CA PHE A 101 -10.82 -2.76 -20.70
C PHE A 101 -11.87 -1.84 -21.36
N PRO A 102 -11.68 -0.50 -21.40
CA PRO A 102 -10.48 0.27 -21.04
C PRO A 102 -10.41 0.75 -19.57
N PHE A 103 -11.35 0.33 -18.72
CA PHE A 103 -11.49 0.72 -17.32
C PHE A 103 -11.06 -0.39 -16.35
N GLN A 104 -10.15 -1.26 -16.79
CA GLN A 104 -9.60 -2.36 -15.99
C GLN A 104 -8.34 -1.92 -15.25
N VAL A 105 -8.26 -2.27 -13.97
CA VAL A 105 -7.19 -1.86 -13.05
C VAL A 105 -6.87 -2.95 -12.05
N GLU A 106 -5.68 -2.88 -11.44
CA GLU A 106 -5.33 -3.74 -10.31
C GLU A 106 -6.40 -3.63 -9.23
N ILE A 107 -6.63 -2.44 -8.66
CA ILE A 107 -7.75 -2.17 -7.75
C ILE A 107 -8.10 -0.68 -7.80
N SER A 108 -9.37 -0.31 -7.55
CA SER A 108 -9.75 1.08 -7.33
C SER A 108 -10.92 1.22 -6.35
N ARG A 109 -10.69 1.93 -5.25
CA ARG A 109 -11.75 2.39 -4.32
C ARG A 109 -12.48 3.62 -4.84
N LEU A 110 -11.85 4.38 -5.75
CA LEU A 110 -12.42 5.57 -6.36
C LEU A 110 -13.06 5.24 -7.71
N PRO A 111 -14.08 6.01 -8.14
CA PRO A 111 -14.45 6.09 -9.54
C PRO A 111 -13.22 6.31 -10.43
N PHE A 112 -13.19 5.68 -11.59
CA PHE A 112 -12.02 5.66 -12.46
C PHE A 112 -11.53 7.07 -12.83
N ALA A 113 -12.44 7.98 -13.19
CA ALA A 113 -12.16 9.36 -13.56
C ALA A 113 -11.76 10.27 -12.38
N ILE A 114 -12.03 9.86 -11.14
CA ILE A 114 -11.54 10.57 -9.95
C ILE A 114 -10.11 10.12 -9.64
N GLY A 115 -9.82 8.83 -9.73
CA GLY A 115 -8.47 8.31 -9.48
C GLY A 115 -7.48 8.56 -10.63
N ARG A 116 -7.97 8.78 -11.86
CA ARG A 116 -7.15 8.84 -13.08
C ARG A 116 -7.69 9.85 -14.08
N LYS A 117 -6.80 10.45 -14.88
CA LYS A 117 -7.16 11.30 -16.02
C LYS A 117 -7.94 10.48 -17.05
N VAL A 118 -9.15 10.92 -17.35
CA VAL A 118 -9.99 10.43 -18.43
C VAL A 118 -10.34 11.61 -19.31
N GLU A 119 -10.18 11.43 -20.62
CA GLU A 119 -10.50 12.45 -21.62
C GLU A 119 -11.96 12.92 -21.46
N GLY A 120 -12.14 14.25 -21.35
CA GLY A 120 -13.45 14.89 -21.15
C GLY A 120 -13.97 14.86 -19.71
N MET A 121 -13.22 14.31 -18.76
CA MET A 121 -13.53 14.30 -17.33
C MET A 121 -12.38 14.80 -16.45
N GLU A 122 -11.47 15.60 -17.02
CA GLU A 122 -10.25 16.08 -16.35
C GLU A 122 -10.57 16.83 -15.05
N ARG A 123 -11.67 17.58 -15.02
CA ARG A 123 -12.14 18.31 -13.84
C ARG A 123 -12.50 17.40 -12.65
N LEU A 124 -12.78 16.12 -12.87
CA LEU A 124 -13.02 15.18 -11.76
C LEU A 124 -11.70 14.67 -11.14
N TRP A 125 -10.61 14.81 -11.88
CA TRP A 125 -9.28 14.38 -11.48
C TRP A 125 -8.47 15.53 -10.86
N ASP A 126 -8.57 16.74 -11.41
CA ASP A 126 -7.84 17.95 -10.99
C ASP A 126 -8.70 19.19 -11.27
N SER A 127 -9.19 19.80 -10.21
CA SER A 127 -10.03 21.00 -10.23
C SER A 127 -9.66 22.00 -9.15
N VAL A 128 -8.96 21.54 -8.11
CA VAL A 128 -8.51 22.34 -6.99
C VAL A 128 -7.05 22.04 -6.69
N GLY A 129 -6.44 22.88 -5.88
CA GLY A 129 -5.13 22.61 -5.34
C GLY A 129 -5.10 22.79 -3.82
N ALA A 130 -4.40 21.91 -3.11
CA ALA A 130 -4.19 22.01 -1.67
C ALA A 130 -2.85 22.66 -1.35
N TYR A 131 -2.90 23.74 -0.58
CA TYR A 131 -1.74 24.59 -0.31
C TYR A 131 -1.61 24.95 1.17
N LYS A 132 -0.37 25.10 1.63
CA LYS A 132 -0.03 25.73 2.91
C LYS A 132 0.36 27.19 2.68
N ILE A 133 -0.22 28.11 3.44
CA ILE A 133 0.14 29.52 3.37
C ILE A 133 1.50 29.79 4.05
N SER A 134 2.27 30.73 3.52
CA SER A 134 3.47 31.27 4.13
C SER A 134 3.15 32.05 5.41
N GLU A 135 4.15 32.24 6.28
CA GLU A 135 4.00 33.00 7.53
C GLU A 135 3.61 34.47 7.29
N ASP A 136 4.07 35.07 6.19
CA ASP A 136 3.73 36.45 5.79
C ASP A 136 2.36 36.57 5.10
N GLY A 137 1.68 35.45 4.85
CA GLY A 137 0.38 35.39 4.19
C GLY A 137 0.37 35.76 2.71
N GLN A 138 1.53 35.85 2.05
CA GLN A 138 1.64 36.29 0.65
C GLN A 138 1.72 35.15 -0.36
N SER A 139 2.18 33.97 0.05
CA SER A 139 2.46 32.84 -0.84
C SER A 139 1.78 31.56 -0.37
N PHE A 140 1.44 30.69 -1.31
CA PHE A 140 0.81 29.40 -1.09
C PHE A 140 1.71 28.31 -1.68
N PHE A 141 2.24 27.46 -0.80
CA PHE A 141 3.11 26.35 -1.16
C PHE A 141 2.30 25.06 -1.28
N PRO A 142 2.43 24.30 -2.38
CA PRO A 142 1.64 23.10 -2.56
C PRO A 142 1.97 22.07 -1.46
N ILE A 143 0.93 21.44 -0.91
CA ILE A 143 1.08 20.40 0.12
C ILE A 143 1.85 19.20 -0.45
N VAL A 144 1.63 18.90 -1.74
CA VAL A 144 2.31 17.84 -2.48
C VAL A 144 3.28 18.48 -3.46
N ASN A 145 4.55 18.08 -3.41
CA ASN A 145 5.65 18.64 -4.21
C ASN A 145 6.33 17.63 -5.14
N ASN A 146 5.63 16.58 -5.58
CA ASN A 146 6.18 15.56 -6.46
C ASN A 146 6.31 16.05 -7.92
N LYS A 147 7.18 15.39 -8.70
CA LYS A 147 7.31 15.65 -10.14
C LYS A 147 6.28 14.88 -10.95
N VAL A 148 5.87 15.44 -12.09
CA VAL A 148 4.99 14.74 -13.02
C VAL A 148 5.64 13.43 -13.45
N GLY A 149 4.90 12.34 -13.31
CA GLY A 149 5.36 11.00 -13.66
C GLY A 149 6.19 10.33 -12.56
N ASP A 150 6.39 10.96 -11.42
CA ASP A 150 6.94 10.29 -10.24
C ASP A 150 5.84 9.57 -9.47
N PHE A 151 6.23 8.48 -8.80
CA PHE A 151 5.38 7.79 -7.84
C PHE A 151 4.89 8.78 -6.76
N PRO A 152 3.61 8.74 -6.34
CA PRO A 152 2.56 7.75 -6.62
C PRO A 152 1.75 7.97 -7.92
N TYR A 153 2.30 8.65 -8.93
CA TYR A 153 1.66 8.93 -10.22
C TYR A 153 0.34 9.70 -10.10
N ALA A 154 0.25 10.53 -9.07
CA ALA A 154 -0.90 11.37 -8.79
C ALA A 154 -0.84 12.72 -9.52
N GLY A 155 -0.03 12.85 -10.58
CA GLY A 155 0.32 14.16 -11.16
C GLY A 155 1.59 14.73 -10.55
N GLY A 156 1.81 16.04 -10.66
CA GLY A 156 2.98 16.71 -10.09
C GLY A 156 3.22 18.10 -10.65
N ASP A 157 4.36 18.69 -10.27
CA ASP A 157 4.80 20.02 -10.70
C ASP A 157 3.81 21.15 -10.36
N ALA A 158 3.10 21.02 -9.24
CA ALA A 158 2.24 22.09 -8.74
C ALA A 158 3.06 23.37 -8.47
N PRO A 159 2.61 24.53 -8.99
CA PRO A 159 3.33 25.78 -8.81
C PRO A 159 3.10 26.36 -7.41
N ILE A 160 4.07 27.14 -6.92
CA ILE A 160 3.82 28.09 -5.83
C ILE A 160 2.89 29.18 -6.38
N LEU A 161 1.88 29.54 -5.61
CA LEU A 161 0.92 30.59 -5.96
C LEU A 161 1.16 31.82 -5.09
N TYR A 162 1.02 33.01 -5.67
CA TYR A 162 1.11 34.27 -4.94
C TYR A 162 -0.27 34.89 -4.79
N LYS A 163 -0.54 35.50 -3.65
CA LYS A 163 -1.86 36.06 -3.31
C LYS A 163 -2.35 37.08 -4.34
N GLU A 164 -1.43 37.86 -4.92
CA GLU A 164 -1.72 38.82 -5.98
C GLU A 164 -2.24 38.19 -7.27
N ASP A 165 -1.86 36.94 -7.56
CA ASP A 165 -2.27 36.19 -8.76
C ASP A 165 -3.59 35.41 -8.57
N LEU A 166 -4.23 35.53 -7.40
CA LEU A 166 -5.44 34.79 -7.02
C LEU A 166 -6.70 35.66 -7.00
N ASP A 167 -6.66 36.84 -7.61
CA ASP A 167 -7.85 37.69 -7.70
C ASP A 167 -8.98 36.98 -8.47
N GLY A 168 -10.19 37.02 -7.91
CA GLY A 168 -11.36 36.31 -8.44
C GLY A 168 -11.32 34.78 -8.31
N ILE A 169 -10.30 34.20 -7.67
CA ILE A 169 -10.23 32.75 -7.41
C ILE A 169 -10.73 32.46 -6.00
N ASP A 170 -11.63 31.49 -5.89
CA ASP A 170 -12.15 31.06 -4.60
C ASP A 170 -11.06 30.32 -3.79
N ILE A 171 -10.82 30.81 -2.57
CA ILE A 171 -9.88 30.24 -1.61
C ILE A 171 -10.68 29.79 -0.38
N ILE A 172 -10.61 28.51 -0.06
CA ILE A 172 -11.35 27.90 1.05
C ILE A 172 -10.35 27.46 2.10
N ALA A 173 -10.49 27.91 3.35
CA ALA A 173 -9.73 27.35 4.46
C ALA A 173 -10.11 25.88 4.62
N MET A 174 -9.13 24.98 4.63
CA MET A 174 -9.41 23.55 4.58
C MET A 174 -10.17 23.05 5.81
N LYS A 175 -10.00 23.71 6.96
CA LYS A 175 -10.80 23.43 8.16
C LYS A 175 -12.30 23.65 7.99
N ASP A 176 -12.69 24.56 7.10
CA ASP A 176 -14.09 24.93 6.82
C ASP A 176 -14.65 24.16 5.61
N TYR A 177 -13.85 23.29 4.99
CA TYR A 177 -14.27 22.51 3.83
C TYR A 177 -15.24 21.40 4.24
N VAL A 178 -16.50 21.52 3.79
CA VAL A 178 -17.54 20.52 4.06
C VAL A 178 -17.77 19.67 2.82
N SER A 179 -17.27 18.43 2.87
CA SER A 179 -17.22 17.54 1.71
C SER A 179 -18.58 17.00 1.24
N SER A 180 -19.64 17.11 2.04
CA SER A 180 -20.98 16.63 1.67
C SER A 180 -21.72 17.57 0.70
N ARG A 181 -21.11 18.69 0.30
CA ARG A 181 -21.72 19.71 -0.58
C ARG A 181 -20.86 20.09 -1.79
N SER A 182 -19.62 19.61 -1.88
CA SER A 182 -18.64 20.08 -2.87
C SER A 182 -18.49 19.12 -4.05
N ALA A 183 -18.74 19.60 -5.26
CA ALA A 183 -18.45 18.90 -6.52
C ALA A 183 -16.94 18.75 -6.80
N ASP A 184 -16.11 19.31 -5.92
CA ASP A 184 -14.68 19.59 -6.13
C ASP A 184 -13.75 18.40 -5.88
N SER A 185 -14.23 17.35 -5.22
CA SER A 185 -13.52 16.07 -5.07
C SER A 185 -14.24 14.94 -5.81
N GLY A 186 -15.06 15.29 -6.82
CA GLY A 186 -16.04 14.38 -7.41
C GLY A 186 -17.07 13.87 -6.39
N GLY A 187 -17.30 14.62 -5.30
CA GLY A 187 -18.26 14.27 -4.24
C GLY A 187 -17.75 13.29 -3.18
N ALA A 188 -16.45 12.96 -3.16
CA ALA A 188 -15.88 12.06 -2.17
C ALA A 188 -15.67 12.76 -0.81
N PRO A 189 -16.22 12.23 0.30
CA PRO A 189 -16.04 12.83 1.61
C PRO A 189 -14.63 12.57 2.16
N LEU A 190 -13.81 13.62 2.21
CA LEU A 190 -12.40 13.55 2.58
C LEU A 190 -12.12 14.01 4.02
N ILE A 191 -12.98 14.85 4.61
CA ILE A 191 -12.83 15.32 6.00
C ILE A 191 -13.81 14.56 6.89
N ARG A 192 -13.27 13.81 7.86
CA ARG A 192 -14.06 12.89 8.72
C ARG A 192 -14.05 13.26 10.20
N TYR A 193 -13.02 13.97 10.64
CA TYR A 193 -12.75 14.27 12.04
C TYR A 193 -12.75 15.78 12.26
N THR A 194 -13.30 16.17 13.40
CA THR A 194 -13.28 17.52 13.95
C THR A 194 -11.89 17.88 14.48
N PRO A 195 -11.64 19.12 14.94
CA PRO A 195 -10.46 19.45 15.73
C PRO A 195 -10.21 18.46 16.88
N ASP A 196 -8.97 18.38 17.36
CA ASP A 196 -8.55 17.41 18.37
C ASP A 196 -9.44 17.52 19.63
N PRO A 197 -10.19 16.47 19.98
CA PRO A 197 -11.16 16.53 21.08
C PRO A 197 -10.50 16.68 22.45
N ARG A 198 -9.18 16.47 22.57
CA ARG A 198 -8.45 16.54 23.84
C ARG A 198 -8.03 17.96 24.21
N ASN A 199 -7.76 18.81 23.21
CA ASN A 199 -7.17 20.14 23.41
C ASN A 199 -7.76 21.24 22.51
N GLY A 200 -8.63 20.90 21.56
CA GLY A 200 -9.29 21.84 20.64
C GLY A 200 -8.44 22.32 19.47
N ILE A 201 -7.20 21.85 19.30
CA ILE A 201 -6.31 22.27 18.22
C ILE A 201 -6.82 21.75 16.88
N ASP A 202 -6.88 22.62 15.87
CA ASP A 202 -7.13 22.23 14.49
C ASP A 202 -5.83 22.24 13.67
N TYR A 203 -5.30 21.06 13.40
CA TYR A 203 -4.07 20.91 12.63
C TYR A 203 -4.22 21.21 11.12
N LEU A 204 -5.40 21.63 10.65
CA LEU A 204 -5.57 22.16 9.29
C LEU A 204 -5.42 23.69 9.21
N ASP A 205 -5.17 24.37 10.33
CA ASP A 205 -4.91 25.81 10.31
C ASP A 205 -3.72 26.16 9.40
N GLY A 206 -3.91 27.17 8.55
CA GLY A 206 -2.93 27.58 7.54
C GLY A 206 -2.92 26.74 6.26
N ILE A 207 -3.82 25.76 6.13
CA ILE A 207 -4.01 24.97 4.91
C ILE A 207 -5.28 25.42 4.18
N PHE A 208 -5.17 25.58 2.86
CA PHE A 208 -6.23 26.10 2.00
C PHE A 208 -6.43 25.23 0.76
N LEU A 209 -7.67 25.16 0.29
CA LEU A 209 -8.03 24.65 -1.03
C LEU A 209 -8.27 25.84 -1.95
N ILE A 210 -7.54 25.90 -3.05
CA ILE A 210 -7.65 26.97 -4.05
C ILE A 210 -8.37 26.40 -5.27
N LYS A 211 -9.45 27.03 -5.74
CA LYS A 211 -10.27 26.58 -6.88
C LYS A 211 -9.59 26.79 -8.24
N LYS A 212 -8.43 26.17 -8.39
CA LYS A 212 -7.63 26.21 -9.61
C LYS A 212 -6.92 24.87 -9.75
N PRO A 213 -6.97 24.23 -10.93
CA PRO A 213 -6.22 23.00 -11.15
C PRO A 213 -4.72 23.27 -11.05
N ASN A 214 -3.98 22.35 -10.45
CA ASN A 214 -2.55 22.49 -10.20
C ASN A 214 -1.70 21.35 -10.78
N GLY A 215 -2.31 20.40 -11.48
CA GLY A 215 -1.62 19.27 -12.08
C GLY A 215 -1.49 18.06 -11.15
N ILE A 216 -2.06 18.09 -9.95
CA ILE A 216 -2.09 17.00 -8.96
C ILE A 216 -3.53 16.52 -8.79
N ASN A 217 -3.69 15.23 -8.50
CA ASN A 217 -4.99 14.63 -8.28
C ASN A 217 -5.65 15.19 -7.01
N ASP A 218 -6.84 15.80 -7.15
CA ASP A 218 -7.59 16.44 -6.05
C ASP A 218 -7.73 15.52 -4.82
N TYR A 219 -8.09 14.24 -5.04
CA TYR A 219 -8.25 13.30 -3.93
C TYR A 219 -6.93 13.09 -3.17
N TYR A 220 -5.82 12.95 -3.90
CA TYR A 220 -4.51 12.71 -3.31
C TYR A 220 -4.05 13.89 -2.45
N GLU A 221 -4.03 15.10 -3.00
CA GLU A 221 -3.53 16.26 -2.29
C GLU A 221 -4.43 16.68 -1.11
N ILE A 222 -5.75 16.56 -1.25
CA ILE A 222 -6.67 16.80 -0.14
C ILE A 222 -6.50 15.73 0.96
N ASP A 223 -6.33 14.45 0.62
CA ASP A 223 -6.04 13.41 1.62
C ASP A 223 -4.73 13.70 2.36
N LYS A 224 -3.65 14.06 1.65
CA LYS A 224 -2.36 14.41 2.26
C LYS A 224 -2.45 15.63 3.16
N ALA A 225 -3.16 16.67 2.72
CA ALA A 225 -3.39 17.84 3.54
C ALA A 225 -4.18 17.48 4.82
N TYR A 226 -5.15 16.57 4.70
CA TYR A 226 -5.95 16.09 5.81
C TYR A 226 -5.15 15.22 6.82
N LYS A 227 -4.06 14.56 6.39
CA LYS A 227 -3.20 13.78 7.29
C LYS A 227 -2.59 14.60 8.41
N ALA A 228 -2.43 15.92 8.27
CA ALA A 228 -2.02 16.79 9.36
C ALA A 228 -2.95 16.69 10.57
N ARG A 229 -4.28 16.63 10.33
CA ARG A 229 -5.27 16.43 11.40
C ARG A 229 -5.20 15.04 12.00
N VAL A 230 -5.12 13.99 11.17
CA VAL A 230 -5.03 12.61 11.66
C VAL A 230 -3.76 12.41 12.49
N ALA A 231 -2.60 12.78 11.97
CA ALA A 231 -1.32 12.62 12.67
C ALA A 231 -1.27 13.45 13.94
N GLY A 232 -1.69 14.72 13.90
CA GLY A 232 -1.74 15.60 15.07
C GLY A 232 -2.59 15.02 16.21
N MET A 233 -3.80 14.54 15.90
CA MET A 233 -4.66 13.86 16.88
C MET A 233 -4.05 12.56 17.42
N MET A 234 -3.28 11.84 16.62
CA MET A 234 -2.57 10.64 17.09
C MET A 234 -1.30 10.98 17.89
N GLY A 235 -0.92 12.26 18.00
CA GLY A 235 0.34 12.68 18.60
C GLY A 235 1.56 12.32 17.73
N TRP A 236 1.33 12.02 16.46
CA TRP A 236 2.37 11.70 15.49
C TRP A 236 2.86 12.96 14.79
N SER A 237 4.15 12.97 14.48
CA SER A 237 4.73 14.00 13.63
C SER A 237 4.76 13.52 12.19
N LEU A 238 4.42 14.40 11.24
CA LEU A 238 4.54 14.11 9.81
C LEU A 238 6.00 14.07 9.34
N ASP A 239 6.90 14.73 10.06
CA ASP A 239 8.28 14.99 9.66
C ASP A 239 9.30 14.08 10.37
N LYS A 240 8.87 13.32 11.39
CA LYS A 240 9.74 12.39 12.11
C LYS A 240 9.81 11.05 11.39
N GLU A 241 10.98 10.44 11.41
CA GLU A 241 11.12 9.04 10.97
C GLU A 241 10.19 8.17 11.82
N VAL A 242 9.43 7.30 11.15
CA VAL A 242 8.55 6.36 11.84
C VAL A 242 9.37 5.41 12.70
N HIS A 243 8.81 5.14 13.87
CA HIS A 243 9.34 4.13 14.74
C HIS A 243 8.94 2.76 14.21
N PHE A 244 9.93 1.91 13.96
CA PHE A 244 9.73 0.47 13.91
C PHE A 244 10.28 -0.07 15.22
N PRO A 245 9.42 -0.41 16.18
CA PRO A 245 9.87 -1.04 17.41
C PRO A 245 10.82 -2.21 17.09
N PRO A 246 11.88 -2.43 17.90
CA PRO A 246 12.81 -3.52 17.67
C PRO A 246 12.12 -4.89 17.61
N TYR A 247 11.00 -5.03 18.31
CA TYR A 247 10.17 -6.24 18.42
C TYR A 247 8.81 -6.13 17.71
N ASP A 248 8.14 -4.97 17.73
CA ASP A 248 6.90 -4.72 16.98
C ASP A 248 7.19 -4.17 15.56
N LYS A 249 7.81 -5.00 14.72
CA LYS A 249 7.61 -4.91 13.26
C LYS A 249 6.24 -5.48 12.98
N VAL A 250 5.27 -4.60 13.19
CA VAL A 250 3.83 -4.83 13.28
C VAL A 250 3.36 -5.74 12.13
N GLU A 251 2.87 -6.94 12.50
CA GLU A 251 2.33 -8.02 11.64
C GLU A 251 3.30 -9.00 10.93
N ALA A 252 4.53 -9.18 11.45
CA ALA A 252 5.40 -10.38 11.38
C ALA A 252 6.00 -10.94 10.04
N PRO A 253 7.27 -11.46 10.03
CA PRO A 253 8.34 -11.32 11.03
C PRO A 253 9.65 -10.75 10.47
N GLN A 254 10.15 -9.70 11.12
CA GLN A 254 11.49 -9.80 11.69
C GLN A 254 11.36 -9.97 13.21
N ASP A 255 10.46 -10.85 13.64
CA ASP A 255 10.40 -11.36 14.99
C ASP A 255 11.13 -12.72 15.01
N PRO A 256 12.36 -12.78 15.53
CA PRO A 256 13.08 -14.04 15.73
C PRO A 256 12.27 -15.07 16.49
N PHE A 257 11.27 -14.67 17.29
CA PHE A 257 10.40 -15.59 18.01
C PHE A 257 9.63 -16.52 17.07
N ILE A 258 8.97 -16.00 16.03
CA ILE A 258 8.16 -16.84 15.12
C ILE A 258 9.06 -17.75 14.28
N GLU A 259 10.18 -17.23 13.80
CA GLU A 259 11.17 -18.02 13.06
C GLU A 259 11.75 -19.13 13.96
N ASN A 260 12.15 -18.81 15.19
CA ASN A 260 12.67 -19.79 16.15
C ASN A 260 11.59 -20.81 16.56
N TYR A 261 10.36 -20.37 16.83
CA TYR A 261 9.25 -21.25 17.17
C TYR A 261 8.98 -22.21 16.01
N ILE A 262 8.88 -21.73 14.79
CA ILE A 262 8.72 -22.60 13.62
C ILE A 262 9.91 -23.56 13.47
N ASN A 263 11.14 -23.07 13.63
CA ASN A 263 12.33 -23.92 13.52
C ASN A 263 12.38 -24.99 14.62
N GLU A 264 11.95 -24.69 15.85
CA GLU A 264 11.89 -25.63 16.98
C GLU A 264 10.89 -26.78 16.70
N TYR A 265 9.75 -26.48 16.08
CA TYR A 265 8.71 -27.49 15.81
C TYR A 265 8.91 -28.24 14.49
N PHE A 266 9.61 -27.65 13.52
CA PHE A 266 9.75 -28.20 12.16
C PHE A 266 11.20 -28.47 11.73
N ASP A 267 12.21 -28.33 12.59
CA ASP A 267 13.62 -28.70 12.33
C ASP A 267 14.18 -28.22 10.98
N ASN A 268 13.96 -26.95 10.63
CA ASN A 268 14.34 -26.35 9.33
C ASN A 268 13.72 -27.02 8.08
N GLN A 269 12.75 -27.91 8.23
CA GLN A 269 12.04 -28.55 7.12
C GLN A 269 11.17 -27.55 6.35
N ILE A 270 10.83 -26.42 6.98
CA ILE A 270 10.09 -25.33 6.37
C ILE A 270 10.88 -24.04 6.46
N ARG A 271 10.85 -23.25 5.39
CA ARG A 271 11.43 -21.89 5.40
C ARG A 271 10.34 -20.87 5.69
N VAL A 272 10.67 -19.84 6.46
CA VAL A 272 9.77 -18.70 6.72
C VAL A 272 10.34 -17.43 6.09
N THR A 273 9.47 -16.58 5.53
CA THR A 273 9.82 -15.23 5.05
C THR A 273 8.61 -14.31 5.11
N GLU A 274 8.84 -13.01 4.95
CA GLU A 274 7.80 -11.97 4.83
C GLU A 274 7.43 -11.66 3.39
N GLY A 275 6.18 -11.27 3.17
CA GLY A 275 5.69 -10.63 1.96
C GLY A 275 4.41 -9.84 2.26
N TYR A 276 4.55 -8.58 2.65
CA TYR A 276 3.40 -7.72 2.95
C TYR A 276 2.77 -7.19 1.67
N TYR A 277 1.45 -7.09 1.63
CA TYR A 277 0.76 -6.48 0.49
C TYR A 277 0.69 -4.94 0.62
N SER A 278 0.98 -4.37 1.79
CA SER A 278 1.37 -2.97 1.92
C SER A 278 2.71 -2.94 2.60
N ASN A 279 3.72 -2.29 2.00
CA ASN A 279 5.03 -2.21 2.59
C ASN A 279 5.43 -0.76 2.79
N VAL A 280 6.40 -0.56 3.67
CA VAL A 280 7.18 0.67 3.74
C VAL A 280 8.38 0.44 2.81
N PRO A 281 8.48 1.16 1.67
CA PRO A 281 9.57 0.99 0.73
C PRO A 281 10.94 1.01 1.42
N GLY A 282 11.79 0.04 1.09
CA GLY A 282 13.14 -0.09 1.66
C GLY A 282 13.21 -0.59 3.12
N LYS A 283 12.09 -0.71 3.83
CA LYS A 283 12.05 -1.17 5.24
C LYS A 283 11.40 -2.56 5.39
N THR A 284 10.26 -2.79 4.72
CA THR A 284 9.55 -4.09 4.75
C THR A 284 9.44 -4.72 3.36
N LYS A 285 9.42 -6.06 3.30
CA LYS A 285 9.36 -6.80 2.02
C LYS A 285 7.95 -6.80 1.45
N HIS A 286 7.81 -6.35 0.21
CA HIS A 286 6.53 -6.41 -0.49
C HIS A 286 6.29 -7.79 -1.11
N LEU A 287 5.06 -8.29 -1.08
CA LEU A 287 4.66 -9.59 -1.65
C LEU A 287 5.00 -9.68 -3.14
N LYS A 288 4.84 -8.57 -3.88
CA LYS A 288 5.26 -8.48 -5.29
C LYS A 288 6.74 -8.78 -5.47
N ASP A 289 7.63 -8.45 -4.55
CA ASP A 289 9.05 -8.82 -4.69
C ASP A 289 9.38 -10.19 -4.11
N THR A 290 8.72 -10.57 -3.02
CA THR A 290 8.96 -11.84 -2.33
C THR A 290 8.65 -13.02 -3.25
N MET A 291 7.49 -13.02 -3.92
CA MET A 291 7.05 -14.18 -4.69
C MET A 291 8.00 -14.54 -5.87
N PRO A 292 8.41 -13.60 -6.74
CA PRO A 292 9.42 -13.87 -7.76
C PRO A 292 10.77 -14.29 -7.21
N ARG A 293 11.19 -13.78 -6.05
CA ARG A 293 12.43 -14.23 -5.38
C ARG A 293 12.32 -15.68 -4.93
N LEU A 294 11.16 -16.11 -4.43
CA LEU A 294 10.92 -17.51 -4.07
C LEU A 294 10.96 -18.41 -5.31
N GLY A 295 10.26 -18.02 -6.38
CA GLY A 295 10.29 -18.73 -7.66
C GLY A 295 11.70 -18.88 -8.23
N ARG A 296 12.49 -17.80 -8.23
CA ARG A 296 13.92 -17.82 -8.61
C ARG A 296 14.75 -18.76 -7.77
N ASN A 297 14.47 -18.86 -6.48
CA ASN A 297 15.19 -19.73 -5.56
C ASN A 297 14.73 -21.20 -5.60
N GLY A 298 13.83 -21.55 -6.54
CA GLY A 298 13.39 -22.93 -6.76
C GLY A 298 12.24 -23.38 -5.86
N TYR A 299 11.64 -22.52 -5.04
CA TYR A 299 10.44 -22.90 -4.27
C TYR A 299 9.23 -22.97 -5.19
N ARG A 300 8.41 -24.00 -5.00
CA ARG A 300 7.15 -24.23 -5.75
C ARG A 300 5.96 -24.48 -4.82
N ASP A 301 6.19 -25.14 -3.68
CA ASP A 301 5.21 -25.26 -2.60
C ASP A 301 5.28 -24.05 -1.66
N ILE A 302 4.26 -23.20 -1.72
CA ILE A 302 4.20 -21.93 -1.00
C ILE A 302 2.94 -21.87 -0.15
N VAL A 303 3.09 -21.56 1.13
CA VAL A 303 2.00 -21.35 2.07
C VAL A 303 1.93 -19.87 2.42
N LEU A 304 0.87 -19.19 2.03
CA LEU A 304 0.58 -17.81 2.46
C LEU A 304 -0.12 -17.88 3.82
N ALA A 305 0.52 -17.35 4.86
CA ALA A 305 0.01 -17.38 6.22
C ALA A 305 -0.19 -15.95 6.72
N LYS A 306 -1.44 -15.59 7.02
CA LYS A 306 -1.74 -14.29 7.61
C LYS A 306 -1.67 -14.36 9.12
N PRO A 307 -0.95 -13.45 9.79
CA PRO A 307 -0.97 -13.33 11.24
C PRO A 307 -2.20 -12.54 11.75
N ILE A 308 -3.11 -12.15 10.86
CA ILE A 308 -4.33 -11.38 11.17
C ILE A 308 -5.59 -12.19 10.92
N THR A 309 -6.65 -11.88 11.67
CA THR A 309 -7.99 -12.48 11.56
C THR A 309 -8.79 -11.95 10.36
N ASP A 310 -8.11 -11.41 9.34
CA ASP A 310 -8.74 -10.89 8.13
C ASP A 310 -9.15 -12.06 7.21
N HIS A 311 -10.15 -12.82 7.65
CA HIS A 311 -10.81 -13.86 6.89
C HIS A 311 -11.98 -13.36 6.04
N ASN A 312 -11.66 -12.69 4.95
CA ASN A 312 -12.62 -12.43 3.87
C ASN A 312 -12.01 -12.77 2.50
N ILE A 313 -12.85 -13.01 1.49
CA ILE A 313 -12.35 -13.42 0.15
C ILE A 313 -11.53 -12.30 -0.49
N TYR A 314 -11.88 -11.04 -0.26
CA TYR A 314 -11.07 -9.92 -0.73
C TYR A 314 -9.65 -9.98 -0.17
N ALA A 315 -9.48 -10.18 1.14
CA ALA A 315 -8.18 -10.30 1.73
C ALA A 315 -7.46 -11.56 1.21
N ASN A 316 -8.15 -12.71 1.14
CA ASN A 316 -7.50 -13.98 0.80
C ASN A 316 -7.20 -14.11 -0.70
N ASN A 317 -8.20 -13.91 -1.55
CA ASN A 317 -8.03 -14.05 -2.98
C ASN A 317 -7.34 -12.82 -3.55
N PHE A 318 -7.86 -11.62 -3.26
CA PHE A 318 -7.39 -10.42 -3.94
C PHE A 318 -6.00 -9.97 -3.45
N TRP A 319 -5.78 -9.88 -2.13
CA TRP A 319 -4.51 -9.37 -1.58
C TRP A 319 -3.38 -10.37 -1.50
N ASP A 320 -3.70 -11.64 -1.27
CA ASP A 320 -2.70 -12.66 -1.08
C ASP A 320 -2.50 -13.46 -2.36
N LEU A 321 -3.51 -14.23 -2.77
CA LEU A 321 -3.37 -15.20 -3.86
C LEU A 321 -3.15 -14.51 -5.22
N HIS A 322 -4.07 -13.65 -5.64
CA HIS A 322 -4.03 -12.98 -6.94
C HIS A 322 -2.82 -12.07 -7.07
N LEU A 323 -2.46 -11.34 -6.01
CA LEU A 323 -1.27 -10.50 -6.00
C LEU A 323 0.02 -11.32 -6.16
N SER A 324 0.07 -12.48 -5.49
CA SER A 324 1.17 -13.43 -5.60
C SER A 324 1.29 -14.01 -7.00
N SER A 325 0.20 -14.54 -7.53
CA SER A 325 0.13 -15.12 -8.88
C SER A 325 0.44 -14.08 -9.96
N GLN A 326 -0.10 -12.87 -9.82
CA GLN A 326 0.22 -11.75 -10.70
C GLN A 326 1.70 -11.43 -10.69
N SER A 327 2.34 -11.42 -9.52
CA SER A 327 3.75 -11.10 -9.45
C SER A 327 4.63 -12.19 -10.09
N LEU A 328 4.30 -13.46 -9.85
CA LEU A 328 4.98 -14.59 -10.50
C LEU A 328 4.86 -14.52 -12.03
N CYS A 329 3.64 -14.35 -12.53
CA CYS A 329 3.36 -14.20 -13.96
C CYS A 329 4.19 -13.05 -14.57
N ARG A 330 4.20 -11.88 -13.93
CA ARG A 330 4.95 -10.70 -14.41
C ARG A 330 6.46 -10.89 -14.39
N ALA A 331 6.96 -11.73 -13.48
CA ALA A 331 8.36 -12.11 -13.44
C ALA A 331 8.72 -13.19 -14.48
N GLY A 332 7.76 -13.63 -15.29
CA GLY A 332 7.93 -14.59 -16.39
C GLY A 332 7.61 -16.03 -16.01
N PHE A 333 7.17 -16.31 -14.77
CA PHE A 333 6.84 -17.67 -14.34
C PHE A 333 5.46 -18.09 -14.83
N ASP A 334 5.32 -19.37 -15.19
CA ASP A 334 4.02 -20.00 -15.26
C ASP A 334 3.49 -20.16 -13.82
N VAL A 335 2.26 -19.71 -13.58
CA VAL A 335 1.66 -19.78 -12.24
C VAL A 335 1.23 -21.20 -11.90
N ASP A 336 0.92 -22.02 -12.91
CA ASP A 336 0.47 -23.40 -12.72
C ASP A 336 1.61 -24.32 -12.24
N ASP A 337 2.87 -23.87 -12.34
CA ASP A 337 4.03 -24.54 -11.76
C ASP A 337 4.09 -24.43 -10.21
N PHE A 338 3.27 -23.57 -9.61
CA PHE A 338 3.32 -23.24 -8.18
C PHE A 338 2.10 -23.77 -7.43
N ASN A 339 2.35 -24.52 -6.37
CA ASN A 339 1.33 -24.94 -5.41
C ASN A 339 1.23 -23.88 -4.31
N ILE A 340 0.30 -22.93 -4.47
CA ILE A 340 0.06 -21.86 -3.49
C ILE A 340 -1.15 -22.22 -2.62
N SER A 341 -0.86 -22.53 -1.35
CA SER A 341 -1.87 -22.78 -0.32
C SER A 341 -1.99 -21.58 0.62
N GLN A 342 -3.12 -21.45 1.32
CA GLN A 342 -3.35 -20.36 2.28
C GLN A 342 -3.74 -20.90 3.64
N VAL A 343 -3.14 -20.37 4.71
CA VAL A 343 -3.63 -20.54 6.08
C VAL A 343 -4.67 -19.45 6.33
N ARG A 344 -5.92 -19.87 6.37
CA ARG A 344 -7.08 -19.00 6.62
C ARG A 344 -7.39 -19.01 8.11
N MET A 345 -6.91 -18.01 8.85
CA MET A 345 -7.23 -17.86 10.27
C MET A 345 -8.65 -17.32 10.44
N TYR A 346 -9.55 -18.15 10.95
CA TYR A 346 -10.81 -17.68 11.52
C TYR A 346 -10.51 -17.13 12.92
N GLY A 347 -11.12 -16.01 13.31
CA GLY A 347 -11.00 -15.37 14.64
C GLY A 347 -11.55 -16.20 15.81
N ARG A 348 -11.36 -17.53 15.78
CA ARG A 348 -11.91 -18.52 16.70
C ARG A 348 -10.84 -19.44 17.28
N THR A 349 -9.55 -19.18 17.06
CA THR A 349 -8.50 -20.00 17.67
C THR A 349 -8.47 -19.77 19.19
N PRO A 350 -8.26 -20.82 20.00
CA PRO A 350 -8.15 -20.68 21.45
C PRO A 350 -7.09 -19.65 21.89
N GLU A 351 -5.97 -19.58 21.19
CA GLU A 351 -4.85 -18.68 21.46
C GLU A 351 -5.24 -17.22 21.23
N TYR A 352 -5.93 -16.92 20.12
CA TYR A 352 -6.43 -15.58 19.83
C TYR A 352 -7.46 -15.14 20.87
N ASN A 353 -8.41 -16.01 21.21
CA ASN A 353 -9.43 -15.72 22.23
C ASN A 353 -8.80 -15.46 23.61
N LEU A 354 -7.77 -16.23 23.99
CA LEU A 354 -7.04 -16.01 25.23
C LEU A 354 -6.29 -14.68 25.23
N MET A 355 -5.67 -14.29 24.11
CA MET A 355 -5.01 -13.00 23.96
C MET A 355 -6.01 -11.85 24.11
N MET A 356 -7.15 -11.92 23.43
CA MET A 356 -8.24 -10.93 23.54
C MET A 356 -8.76 -10.82 24.97
N HIS A 357 -8.96 -11.95 25.66
CA HIS A 357 -9.37 -11.97 27.06
C HIS A 357 -8.35 -11.28 27.97
N LYS A 358 -7.05 -11.58 27.81
CA LYS A 358 -5.97 -10.96 28.61
C LYS A 358 -5.90 -9.45 28.38
N ASN A 359 -6.03 -9.00 27.13
CA ASN A 359 -6.04 -7.57 26.80
C ASN A 359 -7.25 -6.86 27.40
N LEU A 360 -8.46 -7.42 27.24
CA LEU A 360 -9.67 -6.84 27.83
C LEU A 360 -9.56 -6.77 29.37
N LYS A 361 -9.09 -7.85 30.01
CA LYS A 361 -8.90 -7.90 31.46
C LYS A 361 -7.98 -6.78 31.97
N ARG A 362 -6.91 -6.45 31.25
CA ARG A 362 -6.01 -5.34 31.61
C ARG A 362 -6.77 -4.01 31.68
N HIS A 363 -7.64 -3.73 30.71
CA HIS A 363 -8.44 -2.50 30.69
C HIS A 363 -9.53 -2.51 31.77
N LEU A 364 -10.21 -3.64 31.97
CA LEU A 364 -11.25 -3.77 32.99
C LEU A 364 -10.70 -3.59 34.42
N ASN A 365 -9.45 -3.97 34.69
CA ASN A 365 -8.80 -3.76 35.99
C ASN A 365 -8.64 -2.27 36.36
N HIS A 366 -8.74 -1.35 35.40
CA HIS A 366 -8.69 0.09 35.66
C HIS A 366 -10.09 0.70 35.91
N ILE A 367 -11.15 -0.11 35.82
CA ILE A 367 -12.53 0.31 36.06
C ILE A 367 -12.94 -0.13 37.47
N GLU A 368 -13.64 0.73 38.20
CA GLU A 368 -14.13 0.42 39.54
C GLU A 368 -15.04 -0.83 39.53
N PRO A 369 -14.86 -1.77 40.48
CA PRO A 369 -15.75 -2.93 40.60
C PRO A 369 -17.23 -2.51 40.73
N GLY A 370 -18.12 -3.24 40.04
CA GLY A 370 -19.56 -2.99 40.09
C GLY A 370 -20.08 -1.91 39.14
N LYS A 371 -19.21 -1.27 38.34
CA LYS A 371 -19.64 -0.39 37.25
C LYS A 371 -20.12 -1.20 36.06
N GLU A 372 -21.16 -0.69 35.39
CA GLU A 372 -21.60 -1.20 34.09
C GLU A 372 -20.58 -0.80 33.01
N VAL A 373 -20.22 -1.75 32.15
CA VAL A 373 -19.25 -1.54 31.07
C VAL A 373 -19.87 -1.98 29.76
N ALA A 374 -20.00 -1.05 28.82
CA ALA A 374 -20.33 -1.36 27.44
C ALA A 374 -19.03 -1.67 26.67
N VAL A 375 -18.92 -2.89 26.13
CA VAL A 375 -17.81 -3.26 25.24
C VAL A 375 -18.28 -3.10 23.80
N ILE A 376 -17.75 -2.10 23.11
CA ILE A 376 -18.04 -1.88 21.68
C ILE A 376 -16.96 -2.61 20.88
N TYR A 377 -17.34 -3.71 20.22
CA TYR A 377 -16.46 -4.37 19.28
C TYR A 377 -16.51 -3.64 17.94
N THR A 378 -15.44 -2.91 17.63
CA THR A 378 -15.32 -2.18 16.36
C THR A 378 -14.50 -2.99 15.37
N THR A 379 -15.04 -3.15 14.18
CA THR A 379 -14.40 -3.79 13.02
C THR A 379 -14.38 -2.82 11.85
N PHE A 380 -13.49 -3.03 10.87
CA PHE A 380 -13.56 -2.28 9.63
C PHE A 380 -14.88 -2.59 8.92
N GLY A 381 -15.69 -1.55 8.72
CA GLY A 381 -16.89 -1.65 7.89
C GLY A 381 -16.52 -1.86 6.43
N LEU A 382 -17.28 -2.70 5.73
CA LEU A 382 -17.12 -2.89 4.29
C LEU A 382 -17.97 -1.86 3.54
N PRO A 383 -17.45 -1.24 2.47
CA PRO A 383 -18.31 -0.50 1.57
C PRO A 383 -19.37 -1.45 0.99
N TRP A 384 -20.59 -0.94 0.85
CA TRP A 384 -21.77 -1.65 0.34
C TRP A 384 -21.46 -2.48 -0.92
N PRO A 385 -22.18 -3.60 -1.16
CA PRO A 385 -22.06 -4.35 -2.41
C PRO A 385 -22.39 -3.42 -3.58
N GLY A 386 -21.38 -2.97 -4.30
CA GLY A 386 -21.54 -2.37 -5.62
C GLY A 386 -21.85 -3.42 -6.70
N ALA A 387 -21.90 -3.00 -7.96
CA ALA A 387 -22.01 -3.88 -9.13
C ALA A 387 -20.63 -4.11 -9.77
N ASN A 388 -20.50 -4.71 -10.96
CA ASN A 388 -19.28 -4.57 -11.78
C ASN A 388 -19.50 -3.44 -12.82
N PRO A 389 -19.67 -2.16 -12.42
CA PRO A 389 -20.02 -1.11 -13.36
C PRO A 389 -18.88 -0.84 -14.32
N VAL A 390 -19.23 -0.57 -15.57
CA VAL A 390 -18.29 -0.17 -16.63
C VAL A 390 -18.45 1.33 -16.87
N GLY A 391 -17.34 2.03 -17.04
CA GLY A 391 -17.33 3.43 -17.43
C GLY A 391 -16.43 4.30 -16.54
N PRO A 392 -16.28 5.57 -16.89
CA PRO A 392 -15.35 6.46 -16.20
C PRO A 392 -15.80 6.81 -14.76
N MET A 393 -17.10 6.74 -14.46
CA MET A 393 -17.63 6.94 -13.10
C MET A 393 -17.77 5.63 -12.31
N SER A 394 -17.30 4.52 -12.87
CA SER A 394 -17.37 3.23 -12.24
C SER A 394 -16.19 3.03 -11.28
N ASN A 395 -16.44 2.36 -10.16
CA ASN A 395 -15.39 1.89 -9.26
C ASN A 395 -15.20 0.39 -9.47
N ALA A 396 -13.98 -0.01 -9.81
CA ALA A 396 -13.60 -1.41 -9.88
C ALA A 396 -13.18 -1.87 -8.48
N ALA A 397 -14.18 -2.05 -7.61
CA ALA A 397 -13.99 -2.51 -6.24
C ALA A 397 -14.34 -4.01 -6.15
N PRO A 398 -13.41 -4.89 -5.72
CA PRO A 398 -13.65 -6.34 -5.67
C PRO A 398 -14.65 -6.79 -4.58
N PHE A 399 -15.15 -5.87 -3.73
CA PHE A 399 -16.01 -6.17 -2.57
C PHE A 399 -17.40 -6.76 -2.92
N ILE A 400 -17.68 -6.99 -4.20
CA ILE A 400 -19.02 -7.06 -4.76
C ILE A 400 -19.54 -8.48 -4.88
N GLN A 401 -18.66 -9.44 -5.15
CA GLN A 401 -19.07 -10.82 -5.42
C GLN A 401 -18.73 -11.77 -4.26
N GLU A 402 -18.10 -11.27 -3.19
CA GLU A 402 -17.15 -12.12 -2.48
C GLU A 402 -17.06 -11.92 -0.95
N VAL A 403 -17.91 -11.14 -0.27
CA VAL A 403 -17.67 -10.88 1.17
C VAL A 403 -18.69 -11.53 2.11
N PHE A 404 -18.20 -12.42 2.99
CA PHE A 404 -18.81 -12.68 4.29
C PHE A 404 -17.96 -12.01 5.38
N HIS A 405 -18.61 -11.50 6.42
CA HIS A 405 -17.99 -10.60 7.39
C HIS A 405 -17.12 -11.34 8.42
N GLU A 406 -15.92 -10.81 8.64
CA GLU A 406 -14.79 -11.42 9.37
C GLU A 406 -15.04 -11.81 10.83
N ASN A 407 -16.01 -11.20 11.49
CA ASN A 407 -16.26 -11.43 12.90
C ASN A 407 -17.75 -11.44 13.23
N ALA A 408 -18.56 -12.11 12.41
CA ALA A 408 -19.90 -12.45 12.86
C ALA A 408 -19.80 -13.41 14.05
N TYR A 409 -19.85 -12.85 15.27
CA TYR A 409 -20.46 -13.50 16.43
C TYR A 409 -21.97 -13.63 16.14
N LEU A 410 -22.32 -14.45 15.14
CA LEU A 410 -23.68 -14.92 14.91
C LEU A 410 -23.60 -16.39 14.49
#